data_AF-A0A0G1CSB8-F1
#
_entry.id   AF-A0A0G1CSB8-F1
#
_cell.length_a   1.000
_cell.length_b   1.000
_cell.length_c   1.000
_cell.angle_alpha   90.00
_cell.angle_beta   90.00
_cell.angle_gamma   90.00
#
_symmetry.space_group_name_H-M   'P 1'
#
loop_
_entity.id
_entity.type
_entity.pdbx_description
1 polymer ?
#
loop_
_entity_poly.entity_id
_entity_poly.type
_entity_poly.pdbx_seq_one_letter_code
_entity_poly.pdbx_strand_id
1 'polypeptide(L)'
;IEMIIVGFITALIYHGITFINFITVINVIFSGCSAGLFFFSLWFFTKGKAMGDGDIYLATLIGFLLGFPDIVIALYAAFLTGAMVGIILILRRKKSLKAHIPFGPFLIIGYGITIMWGEQILQIWRLLW
;
A
#
# COMPACT_ATOMS: atom_id res chain seq x y z
N ILE A 1 -6.20 14.86 -2.35
CA ILE A 1 -6.16 15.12 -3.81
C ILE A 1 -4.78 15.63 -4.23
N GLU A 2 -4.26 16.70 -3.62
CA GLU A 2 -2.93 17.24 -3.94
C GLU A 2 -1.80 16.20 -3.80
N MET A 3 -1.76 15.39 -2.74
CA MET A 3 -0.74 14.34 -2.58
C MET A 3 -0.80 13.25 -3.67
N ILE A 4 -1.98 12.95 -4.21
CA ILE A 4 -2.13 11.96 -5.29
C ILE A 4 -1.58 12.53 -6.58
N ILE A 5 -1.89 13.80 -6.86
CA ILE A 5 -1.40 14.51 -8.04
C ILE A 5 0.12 14.61 -7.97
N VAL A 6 0.67 15.01 -6.82
CA VAL A 6 2.13 15.08 -6.62
C VAL A 6 2.75 13.70 -6.80
N GLY A 7 2.19 12.66 -6.18
CA GLY A 7 2.69 11.30 -6.33
C GLY A 7 2.66 10.75 -7.74
N PHE A 8 1.55 10.98 -8.44
CA PHE A 8 1.39 10.60 -9.85
C PHE A 8 2.40 11.33 -10.74
N ILE A 9 2.60 12.63 -10.52
CA ILE A 9 3.62 13.42 -11.23
C ILE A 9 5.03 12.93 -10.88
N THR A 10 5.30 12.61 -9.61
CA THR A 10 6.62 12.12 -9.18
C THR A 10 6.92 10.75 -9.79
N ALA A 11 5.92 9.86 -9.85
CA ALA A 11 6.04 8.57 -10.52
C ALA A 11 6.29 8.74 -12.03
N LEU A 12 5.53 9.62 -12.70
CA LEU A 12 5.74 9.90 -14.12
C LEU A 12 7.12 10.51 -14.40
N ILE A 13 7.60 11.42 -13.55
CA ILE A 13 8.94 12.01 -13.66
C ILE A 13 10.01 10.94 -13.41
N TYR A 14 9.86 10.12 -12.37
CA TYR A 14 10.79 9.03 -12.07
C TYR A 14 10.90 8.05 -13.25
N HIS A 15 9.77 7.60 -13.79
CA HIS A 15 9.71 6.67 -14.93
C HIS A 15 10.11 7.31 -16.26
N GLY A 16 9.86 8.61 -16.45
CA GLY A 16 10.30 9.37 -17.62
C GLY A 16 11.81 9.59 -17.65
N ILE A 17 12.45 9.81 -16.50
CA ILE A 17 13.90 9.96 -16.36
C ILE A 17 14.64 8.63 -16.57
N THR A 18 14.01 7.50 -16.22
CA THR A 18 14.64 6.16 -16.32
C THR A 18 14.49 5.47 -17.68
N PHE A 19 14.01 6.17 -18.74
CA PHE A 19 13.87 5.59 -20.09
C PHE A 19 13.08 4.26 -20.10
N ILE A 20 12.02 4.17 -19.31
CA ILE A 20 11.34 2.90 -19.06
C ILE A 20 10.28 2.58 -20.13
N ASN A 21 10.24 1.31 -20.52
CA ASN A 21 9.26 0.67 -21.40
C ASN A 21 7.80 1.05 -21.09
N PHE A 22 6.99 1.20 -22.13
CA PHE A 22 5.53 1.44 -22.07
C PHE A 22 4.78 0.48 -21.12
N ILE A 23 5.26 -0.77 -21.03
CA ILE A 23 4.70 -1.81 -20.14
C ILE A 23 4.76 -1.41 -18.66
N THR A 24 5.84 -0.78 -18.21
CA THR A 24 5.97 -0.39 -16.80
C THR A 24 5.07 0.77 -16.45
N VAL A 25 4.90 1.73 -17.36
CA VAL A 25 3.94 2.84 -17.16
C VAL A 25 2.52 2.30 -16.99
N ILE A 26 2.11 1.36 -17.85
CA ILE A 26 0.80 0.68 -17.72
C ILE A 26 0.72 -0.07 -16.39
N ASN A 27 1.76 -0.81 -16.02
CA ASN A 27 1.79 -1.59 -14.78
C ASN A 27 1.56 -0.70 -13.55
N VAL A 28 2.26 0.43 -13.47
CA VAL A 28 2.20 1.36 -12.35
C VAL A 28 0.83 2.03 -12.26
N ILE A 29 0.28 2.46 -13.41
CA ILE A 29 -1.07 3.03 -13.47
C ILE A 29 -2.10 1.99 -13.02
N PHE A 30 -2.01 0.77 -13.55
CA PHE A 30 -2.93 -0.31 -13.21
C PHE A 30 -2.84 -0.70 -11.73
N SER A 31 -1.63 -0.70 -11.17
CA SER A 31 -1.39 -0.99 -9.75
C SER A 31 -1.97 0.07 -8.84
N GLY A 32 -1.76 1.36 -9.13
CA GLY A 32 -2.36 2.45 -8.36
C GLY A 32 -3.89 2.45 -8.44
N CYS A 33 -4.45 2.29 -9.65
CA CYS A 33 -5.90 2.22 -9.84
C CYS A 33 -6.54 1.01 -9.13
N SER A 34 -5.93 -0.18 -9.24
CA SER A 34 -6.45 -1.39 -8.59
C SER A 34 -6.36 -1.31 -7.06
N ALA A 35 -5.25 -0.84 -6.50
CA ALA A 35 -5.11 -0.62 -5.07
C ALA A 35 -6.11 0.41 -4.55
N GLY A 36 -6.26 1.54 -5.27
CA GLY A 36 -7.24 2.57 -4.93
C GLY A 36 -8.68 2.05 -4.96
N LEU A 37 -9.05 1.32 -6.02
CA LEU A 37 -10.38 0.71 -6.15
C LEU A 37 -10.68 -0.33 -5.06
N PHE A 38 -9.69 -1.13 -4.68
CA PHE A 38 -9.82 -2.10 -3.61
C PHE A 38 -10.15 -1.41 -2.27
N PHE A 39 -9.37 -0.41 -1.87
CA PHE A 39 -9.63 0.32 -0.63
C PHE A 39 -10.87 1.20 -0.69
N PHE A 40 -11.18 1.77 -1.86
CA PHE A 40 -12.42 2.51 -2.07
C PHE A 40 -13.64 1.61 -1.90
N SER A 41 -13.60 0.37 -2.42
CA SER A 41 -14.67 -0.60 -2.23
C SER A 41 -14.87 -0.94 -0.75
N LEU A 42 -13.79 -1.17 0.00
CA LEU A 42 -13.85 -1.40 1.45
C LEU A 42 -14.47 -0.22 2.18
N TRP A 43 -14.06 1.01 1.84
CA TRP A 43 -14.61 2.22 2.43
C TRP A 43 -16.10 2.38 2.12
N PHE A 44 -16.51 2.15 0.86
CA PHE A 44 -17.89 2.28 0.40
C PHE A 44 -18.83 1.30 1.11
N PHE A 45 -18.45 0.02 1.18
CA PHE A 45 -19.26 -1.00 1.88
C PHE A 45 -19.32 -0.78 3.39
N THR A 46 -18.26 -0.28 4.00
CA THR A 46 -18.21 -0.04 5.44
C THR A 46 -18.69 1.34 5.85
N LYS A 47 -19.10 2.18 4.89
CA LYS A 47 -19.48 3.60 5.09
C LYS A 47 -18.41 4.38 5.87
N GLY A 48 -17.13 4.11 5.59
CA GLY A 48 -15.99 4.73 6.27
C GLY A 48 -15.74 4.29 7.71
N LYS A 49 -16.41 3.24 8.20
CA LYS A 49 -16.20 2.74 9.57
C LYS A 49 -14.93 1.91 9.74
N ALA A 50 -14.50 1.22 8.68
CA ALA A 50 -13.35 0.33 8.74
C ALA A 50 -12.02 1.06 8.56
N MET A 51 -12.00 2.07 7.68
CA MET A 51 -10.77 2.72 7.25
C MET A 51 -11.06 4.18 6.87
N GLY A 52 -10.07 5.05 7.09
CA GLY A 52 -10.17 6.46 6.71
C GLY A 52 -10.23 6.64 5.19
N ASP A 53 -10.63 7.83 4.75
CA ASP A 53 -10.56 8.24 3.34
C ASP A 53 -9.10 8.52 2.91
N GLY A 54 -8.29 9.11 3.80
CA GLY A 54 -6.85 9.36 3.59
C GLY A 54 -6.06 8.11 3.20
N ASP A 55 -6.49 7.00 3.77
CA ASP A 55 -5.95 5.66 3.66
C ASP A 55 -6.14 5.06 2.24
N ILE A 56 -7.24 5.42 1.56
CA ILE A 56 -7.49 5.06 0.15
C ILE A 56 -6.50 5.78 -0.76
N TYR A 57 -6.32 7.09 -0.52
CA TYR A 57 -5.39 7.91 -1.30
C TYR A 57 -3.94 7.46 -1.11
N LEU A 58 -3.58 7.05 0.11
CA LEU A 58 -2.25 6.54 0.40
C LEU A 58 -1.98 5.18 -0.28
N ALA A 59 -2.95 4.26 -0.28
CA ALA A 59 -2.81 3.00 -1.00
C ALA A 59 -2.70 3.20 -2.52
N THR A 60 -3.47 4.16 -3.07
CA THR A 60 -3.42 4.54 -4.48
C THR A 60 -2.03 5.10 -4.84
N LEU A 61 -1.52 5.99 -4.00
CA LEU A 61 -0.19 6.59 -4.12
C LEU A 61 0.91 5.51 -4.11
N ILE A 62 0.86 4.59 -3.15
CA ILE A 62 1.83 3.51 -3.04
C ILE A 62 1.78 2.60 -4.28
N GLY A 63 0.59 2.33 -4.83
CA GLY A 63 0.45 1.57 -6.07
C GLY A 63 1.06 2.28 -7.29
N PHE A 64 0.96 3.61 -7.36
CA PHE A 64 1.65 4.41 -8.39
C PHE A 64 3.16 4.55 -8.17
N LEU A 65 3.68 4.29 -6.97
CA LEU A 65 5.11 4.37 -6.71
C LEU A 65 5.82 3.03 -6.90
N LEU A 66 5.17 1.93 -6.50
CA LEU A 66 5.77 0.59 -6.53
C LEU A 66 5.45 -0.19 -7.81
N GLY A 67 4.22 -0.10 -8.31
CA GLY A 67 3.75 -1.03 -9.34
C GLY A 67 3.58 -2.47 -8.84
N PHE A 68 3.26 -3.38 -9.74
CA PHE A 68 3.08 -4.81 -9.51
C PHE A 68 4.36 -5.56 -9.90
N PRO A 69 4.85 -6.50 -9.07
CA PRO A 69 4.17 -7.14 -7.93
C PRO A 69 4.38 -6.45 -6.56
N ASP A 70 5.23 -5.43 -6.47
CA ASP A 70 5.67 -4.85 -5.20
C ASP A 70 4.54 -4.27 -4.34
N ILE A 71 3.49 -3.70 -4.95
CA ILE A 71 2.30 -3.23 -4.23
C ILE A 71 1.69 -4.33 -3.35
N VAL A 72 1.71 -5.59 -3.78
CA VAL A 72 1.15 -6.71 -3.01
C VAL A 72 1.98 -6.95 -1.76
N ILE A 73 3.30 -6.87 -1.87
CA ILE A 73 4.23 -7.01 -0.74
C ILE A 73 4.00 -5.88 0.26
N ALA A 74 3.85 -4.65 -0.24
CA ALA A 74 3.61 -3.48 0.62
C ALA A 74 2.30 -3.59 1.39
N LEU A 75 1.21 -3.97 0.71
CA LEU A 75 -0.08 -4.18 1.37
C LEU A 75 -0.01 -5.33 2.38
N TYR A 76 0.63 -6.44 2.02
CA TYR A 76 0.78 -7.58 2.91
C TYR A 76 1.57 -7.22 4.17
N ALA A 77 2.69 -6.52 4.02
CA ALA A 77 3.50 -6.05 5.14
C ALA A 77 2.74 -5.04 6.02
N ALA A 78 1.93 -4.16 5.41
CA ALA A 78 1.06 -3.24 6.13
C ALA A 78 -0.01 -3.99 6.96
N PHE A 79 -0.67 -4.98 6.38
CA PHE A 79 -1.64 -5.81 7.12
C PHE A 79 -0.98 -6.60 8.24
N LEU A 80 0.19 -7.19 8.00
CA LEU A 80 0.92 -7.97 8.99
C LEU A 80 1.34 -7.11 10.19
N THR A 81 1.97 -5.97 9.93
CA THR A 81 2.40 -5.04 10.99
C THR A 81 1.21 -4.44 11.74
N GLY A 82 0.14 -4.07 11.03
CA GLY A 82 -1.11 -3.60 11.63
C GLY A 82 -1.78 -4.65 12.51
N ALA A 83 -1.84 -5.90 12.06
CA ALA A 83 -2.38 -7.01 12.83
C ALA A 83 -1.55 -7.30 14.09
N MET A 84 -0.22 -7.35 13.97
CA MET A 84 0.67 -7.55 15.11
C MET A 84 0.47 -6.49 16.19
N VAL A 85 0.46 -5.20 15.80
CA VAL A 85 0.24 -4.10 16.74
C VAL A 85 -1.18 -4.14 17.33
N GLY A 86 -2.18 -4.45 16.51
CA GLY A 86 -3.56 -4.64 16.97
C GLY A 86 -3.68 -5.73 18.04
N ILE A 87 -3.09 -6.90 17.79
CA ILE A 87 -3.08 -8.03 18.73
C ILE A 87 -2.36 -7.63 20.03
N ILE A 88 -1.18 -6.99 19.95
CA ILE A 88 -0.43 -6.55 21.14
C ILE A 88 -1.26 -5.57 21.98
N LEU A 89 -1.98 -4.63 21.35
CA LEU A 89 -2.82 -3.65 22.05
C LEU A 89 -4.03 -4.29 22.74
N ILE A 90 -4.64 -5.29 22.10
CA ILE A 90 -5.76 -6.05 22.67
C ILE A 90 -5.26 -6.88 23.87
N LEU A 91 -4.13 -7.58 23.73
CA LEU A 91 -3.54 -8.38 24.81
C LEU A 91 -3.16 -7.52 26.02
N ARG A 92 -2.67 -6.30 25.79
CA ARG A 92 -2.36 -5.34 26.86
C ARG A 92 -3.60 -4.66 27.45
N ARG A 93 -4.82 -5.04 27.03
CA ARG A 93 -6.12 -4.43 27.40
C ARG A 93 -6.18 -2.91 27.22
N LYS A 94 -5.30 -2.33 26.40
CA LYS A 94 -5.23 -0.88 26.17
C LYS A 94 -6.25 -0.40 25.13
N LYS A 95 -6.74 -1.31 24.27
CA LYS A 95 -7.80 -1.06 23.30
C LYS A 95 -8.76 -2.23 23.24
N SER A 96 -10.03 -1.94 23.03
CA SER A 96 -11.06 -2.95 22.73
C SER A 96 -10.96 -3.39 21.27
N LEU A 97 -11.52 -4.57 20.94
CA LEU A 97 -11.63 -5.07 19.57
C LEU A 97 -12.36 -4.10 18.61
N LYS A 98 -13.13 -3.14 19.14
CA LYS A 98 -13.87 -2.13 18.38
C LYS A 98 -13.10 -0.82 18.20
N ALA A 99 -11.92 -0.69 18.79
CA ALA A 99 -11.15 0.53 18.70
C ALA A 99 -10.64 0.72 17.27
N HIS A 100 -10.97 1.86 16.66
CA HIS A 100 -10.46 2.22 15.35
C HIS A 100 -8.94 2.43 15.45
N ILE A 101 -8.20 1.77 14.56
CA ILE A 101 -6.75 1.95 14.41
C ILE A 101 -6.55 2.48 12.99
N PRO A 102 -5.97 3.69 12.83
CA PRO A 102 -5.70 4.22 11.50
C PRO A 102 -4.72 3.29 10.76
N PHE A 103 -5.02 2.93 9.51
CA PHE A 103 -4.22 1.97 8.75
C PHE A 103 -3.03 2.66 8.05
N GLY A 104 -3.13 3.96 7.81
CA GLY A 104 -2.11 4.78 7.14
C GLY A 104 -0.67 4.60 7.63
N PRO A 105 -0.37 4.62 8.96
CA PRO A 105 0.98 4.39 9.44
C PRO A 105 1.56 3.04 9.03
N PHE A 106 0.72 2.00 8.99
CA PHE A 106 1.14 0.65 8.59
C PHE A 106 1.34 0.55 7.08
N LEU A 107 0.55 1.26 6.28
CA LEU A 107 0.78 1.42 4.83
C LEU A 107 2.16 2.02 4.53
N ILE A 108 2.56 3.06 5.26
CA ILE A 108 3.89 3.69 5.10
C ILE A 108 5.00 2.70 5.49
N ILE A 109 4.82 1.95 6.58
CA ILE A 109 5.76 0.91 7.00
C ILE A 109 5.87 -0.18 5.93
N GLY A 110 4.75 -0.64 5.38
CA GLY A 110 4.72 -1.65 4.32
C GLY A 110 5.44 -1.18 3.05
N TYR A 111 5.22 0.09 2.66
CA TYR A 111 5.97 0.72 1.57
C TYR A 111 7.48 0.74 1.84
N GLY A 112 7.90 1.19 3.03
CA GLY A 112 9.31 1.22 3.42
C GLY A 112 9.96 -0.15 3.40
N ILE A 113 9.27 -1.18 3.92
CA ILE A 113 9.73 -2.57 3.87
C ILE A 113 9.91 -3.03 2.43
N THR A 114 8.99 -2.68 1.54
CA THR A 114 9.03 -3.13 0.15
C THR A 114 10.14 -2.47 -0.64
N ILE A 115 10.43 -1.19 -0.41
CA ILE A 115 11.57 -0.54 -1.06
C ILE A 115 12.91 -1.15 -0.62
N MET A 116 13.02 -1.56 0.65
CA MET A 116 14.27 -2.09 1.18
C MET A 116 14.48 -3.58 0.87
N TRP A 117 13.40 -4.37 0.89
CA TRP A 117 13.45 -5.84 0.82
C TRP A 117 12.56 -6.47 -0.24
N GLY A 118 11.82 -5.70 -1.04
CA GLY A 118 10.86 -6.21 -2.03
C GLY A 118 11.49 -7.16 -3.04
N GLU A 119 12.61 -6.76 -3.64
CA GLU A 119 13.38 -7.58 -4.58
C GLU A 119 13.85 -8.90 -3.95
N GLN A 120 14.38 -8.86 -2.73
CA GLN A 120 14.84 -10.03 -2.00
C GLN A 120 13.69 -10.98 -1.67
N ILE A 121 12.52 -10.44 -1.28
CA ILE A 121 11.32 -11.21 -1.02
C ILE A 121 10.85 -11.91 -2.31
N LEU A 122 10.80 -11.20 -3.43
CA LEU A 122 10.45 -11.78 -4.73
C LEU A 122 11.44 -12.84 -5.18
N GLN A 123 12.73 -12.62 -4.95
CA GLN A 123 13.77 -13.58 -5.29
C GLN A 123 13.62 -14.87 -4.48
N ILE A 124 13.38 -14.77 -3.17
CA ILE A 124 13.11 -15.93 -2.31
C ILE A 124 11.86 -16.65 -2.80
N TRP A 125 10.80 -15.92 -3.14
CA TRP A 125 9.56 -16.52 -3.64
C TRP A 125 9.77 -17.28 -4.96
N ARG A 126 10.57 -16.75 -5.89
CA ARG A 126 10.97 -17.42 -7.14
C ARG A 126 11.93 -18.61 -6.95
N LEU A 127 12.63 -18.69 -5.82
CA LEU A 127 13.51 -19.82 -5.50
C LEU A 127 12.76 -20.97 -4.82
N LEU A 128 11.67 -20.65 -4.12
CA LEU A 128 10.83 -21.63 -3.42
C LEU A 128 9.84 -22.36 -4.34
N TRP A 129 9.69 -21.91 -5.58
CA TRP A 129 8.78 -22.45 -6.59
C TRP A 129 9.46 -22.52 -7.96
#